data_AF-A0AB37UG71-F1
#
_entry.id   AF-A0AB37UG71-F1
#
_cell.length_a   1.000
_cell.length_b   1.000
_cell.length_c   1.000
_cell.angle_alpha   90.00
_cell.angle_beta   90.00
_cell.angle_gamma   90.00
#
_symmetry.space_group_name_H-M   'P 1'
#
loop_
_entity.id
_entity.type
_entity.pdbx_description
1 polymer ?
#
loop_
_entity_poly.entity_id
_entity_poly.type
_entity_poly.pdbx_seq_one_letter_code
_entity_poly.pdbx_strand_id
1 'polypeptide(L)' 'MKARVETVIRDESGNILSQLTADEIDLGNQSLHDIEGAVENWKQQALLEIEASLLTQAQNQFTQEIKKPEI' A
#
# COMPACT_ATOMS: atom_id res chain seq x y z
N MET A 1 16.38 -16.51 -0.30
CA MET A 1 15.08 -17.03 0.22
C MET A 1 14.03 -16.01 -0.17
N LYS A 2 12.84 -16.42 -0.63
CA LYS A 2 11.81 -15.43 -1.01
C LYS A 2 10.75 -15.28 0.08
N ALA A 3 10.29 -14.07 0.31
CA ALA A 3 9.10 -13.78 1.08
C ALA A 3 8.05 -13.13 0.19
N ARG A 4 6.78 -13.44 0.45
CA ARG A 4 5.63 -12.79 -0.17
C ARG A 4 5.06 -11.79 0.80
N VAL A 5 4.91 -10.54 0.39
CA VAL A 5 4.41 -9.44 1.21
C VAL A 5 3.09 -8.95 0.63
N GLU A 6 2.11 -8.75 1.49
CA GLU A 6 0.77 -8.28 1.12
C GLU A 6 0.48 -6.96 1.86
N THR A 7 0.05 -5.94 1.12
CA THR A 7 -0.27 -4.62 1.68
C THR A 7 -1.78 -4.39 1.63
N VAL A 8 -2.37 -4.14 2.79
CA VAL A 8 -3.80 -3.83 2.93
C VAL A 8 -3.96 -2.48 3.63
N ILE A 9 -4.65 -1.56 2.98
CA ILE A 9 -5.01 -0.25 3.52
C ILE A 9 -6.40 -0.35 4.13
N ARG A 10 -6.56 0.08 5.38
CA ARG A 10 -7.82 0.05 6.11
C ARG A 10 -8.19 1.43 6.63
N ASP A 11 -9.48 1.66 6.78
CA ASP A 11 -9.99 2.83 7.51
C ASP A 11 -9.89 2.62 9.04
N GLU A 12 -10.26 3.64 9.80
CA GLU A 12 -10.26 3.62 11.27
C GLU A 12 -11.23 2.57 11.86
N SER A 13 -12.24 2.15 11.09
CA SER A 13 -13.19 1.11 11.48
C SER A 13 -12.71 -0.31 11.12
N GLY A 14 -11.55 -0.42 10.46
CA GLY A 14 -10.97 -1.68 10.00
C GLY A 14 -11.47 -2.17 8.64
N ASN A 15 -12.33 -1.41 7.95
CA ASN A 15 -12.80 -1.76 6.61
C ASN A 15 -11.65 -1.61 5.61
N ILE A 16 -11.60 -2.51 4.62
CA ILE A 16 -10.57 -2.47 3.58
C ILE A 16 -10.88 -1.33 2.61
N LEU A 17 -9.97 -0.36 2.54
CA LEU A 17 -10.01 0.74 1.56
C LEU A 17 -9.36 0.32 0.24
N SER A 18 -8.25 -0.43 0.33
CA SER A 18 -7.51 -0.92 -0.83
C SER A 18 -6.65 -2.12 -0.43
N GLN A 19 -6.40 -3.01 -1.38
CA GLN A 19 -5.45 -4.10 -1.25
C GLN A 19 -4.53 -4.05 -2.46
N LEU A 20 -3.24 -3.86 -2.22
CA LEU A 20 -2.24 -3.77 -3.28
C LEU A 20 -1.87 -5.18 -3.75
N THR A 21 -1.27 -5.25 -4.94
CA THR A 21 -0.73 -6.49 -5.46
C THR A 21 0.33 -7.02 -4.50
N ALA A 22 0.36 -8.34 -4.32
CA ALA A 22 1.36 -8.96 -3.48
C ALA A 22 2.74 -8.92 -4.15
N ASP A 23 3.77 -8.55 -3.39
CA ASP A 23 5.15 -8.49 -3.86
C ASP A 23 5.93 -9.73 -3.42
N GLU A 24 6.86 -10.17 -4.25
CA GLU A 24 7.92 -11.09 -3.83
C GLU A 24 9.20 -10.31 -3.57
N ILE A 25 9.77 -10.49 -2.38
CA ILE A 25 11.06 -9.90 -1.99
C ILE A 25 12.09 -11.01 -1.78
N ASP A 26 13.33 -10.80 -2.24
CA ASP A 26 14.44 -11.71 -1.97
C ASP A 26 15.16 -11.29 -0.69
N LEU A 27 15.21 -12.20 0.28
CA LEU A 27 15.87 -12.03 1.57
C LEU A 27 17.36 -12.42 1.55
N GLY A 28 17.91 -12.69 0.37
CA GLY A 28 19.32 -13.03 0.20
C GLY A 28 19.74 -14.25 1.03
N ASN A 29 20.81 -14.09 1.82
CA ASN A 29 21.37 -15.12 2.67
C ASN A 29 20.68 -15.24 4.04
N GLN A 30 19.59 -14.50 4.26
CA GLN A 30 18.86 -14.48 5.54
C GLN A 30 19.71 -13.97 6.71
N SER A 31 20.77 -13.20 6.43
CA SER A 31 21.43 -12.41 7.46
C SER A 31 20.52 -11.25 7.86
N LEU A 32 20.68 -10.73 9.09
CA LEU A 32 19.91 -9.57 9.54
C LEU A 32 20.02 -8.39 8.56
N HIS A 33 21.25 -8.12 8.09
CA HIS A 33 21.54 -7.05 7.14
C HIS A 33 20.80 -7.21 5.81
N ASP A 34 20.79 -8.42 5.24
CA ASP A 34 20.10 -8.69 3.97
C ASP A 34 18.58 -8.55 4.12
N ILE A 35 18.03 -9.02 5.25
CA ILE A 35 16.60 -8.92 5.54
C ILE A 35 16.19 -7.44 5.70
N GLU A 36 16.94 -6.67 6.49
CA GLU A 36 16.68 -5.24 6.67
C GLU A 36 16.76 -4.46 5.35
N GLY A 37 17.79 -4.74 4.55
CA GLY A 37 17.94 -4.13 3.23
C GLY A 37 16.79 -4.48 2.27
N ALA A 38 16.39 -5.75 2.22
CA ALA A 38 15.27 -6.20 1.38
C ALA A 38 13.94 -5.54 1.79
N VAL A 39 13.67 -5.46 3.10
CA VAL A 39 12.45 -4.84 3.63
C VAL A 39 12.46 -3.33 3.39
N GLU A 40 13.60 -2.65 3.58
CA GLU A 40 13.70 -1.20 3.35
C GLU A 40 13.48 -0.85 1.87
N ASN A 41 14.09 -1.60 0.96
CA ASN A 41 13.91 -1.41 -0.48
C ASN A 41 12.45 -1.62 -0.91
N TRP A 42 11.81 -2.69 -0.41
CA TRP A 42 10.40 -2.94 -0.64
C TRP A 42 9.53 -1.80 -0.10
N LYS A 43 9.78 -1.36 1.14
CA LYS A 43 9.03 -0.27 1.79
C LYS A 43 9.07 1.01 0.96
N GLN A 44 10.22 1.37 0.38
CA GLN A 44 10.33 2.56 -0.46
C GLN A 44 9.44 2.49 -1.70
N GLN A 45 9.33 1.33 -2.35
CA GLN A 45 8.45 1.14 -3.49
C GLN A 45 6.97 1.10 -3.06
N ALA A 46 6.66 0.32 -2.03
CA ALA A 46 5.31 0.17 -1.51
C ALA A 46 4.72 1.51 -1.04
N LEU A 47 5.52 2.40 -0.43
CA LEU A 47 5.04 3.72 0.00
C LEU A 47 4.54 4.58 -1.16
N LEU A 48 5.20 4.54 -2.32
CA LEU A 48 4.76 5.29 -3.50
C LEU A 48 3.40 4.78 -4.01
N GLU A 49 3.21 3.46 -4.02
CA GLU A 49 1.93 2.87 -4.42
C GLU A 49 0.80 3.14 -3.42
N ILE A 50 1.11 3.06 -2.12
CA ILE A 50 0.18 3.42 -1.04
C ILE A 50 -0.29 4.87 -1.21
N GLU A 51 0.65 5.80 -1.41
CA GLU A 51 0.35 7.22 -1.61
C GLU A 51 -0.57 7.42 -2.82
N ALA A 52 -0.21 6.83 -3.96
CA ALA A 52 -1.01 6.92 -5.18
C ALA A 52 -2.44 6.36 -4.99
N SER A 53 -2.57 5.23 -4.30
CA SER A 53 -3.87 4.61 -3.99
C SER A 53 -4.72 5.53 -3.11
N LEU A 54 -4.14 6.11 -2.05
CA LEU A 54 -4.85 7.01 -1.14
C LEU A 54 -5.27 8.30 -1.82
N LEU A 55 -4.38 8.92 -2.61
CA LEU A 55 -4.69 10.13 -3.36
C LEU A 55 -5.82 9.89 -4.36
N THR A 56 -5.79 8.77 -5.08
CA THR A 56 -6.85 8.40 -6.03
C THR A 56 -8.19 8.25 -5.32
N GLN A 57 -8.21 7.62 -4.15
CA GLN A 57 -9.43 7.45 -3.36
C GLN A 57 -9.99 8.80 -2.88
N ALA A 58 -9.14 9.68 -2.34
CA ALA A 58 -9.54 11.01 -1.89
C ALA A 58 -10.11 11.85 -3.04
N GLN A 59 -9.48 11.83 -4.21
CA GLN A 59 -9.97 12.54 -5.41
C GLN A 59 -11.32 12.01 -5.89
N ASN A 60 -11.48 10.69 -5.90
CA ASN A 60 -12.76 10.05 -6.26
C ASN A 60 -13.87 10.45 -5.29
N GLN A 61 -13.59 10.42 -3.98
CA GLN A 61 -14.56 10.83 -2.96
C GLN A 61 -14.96 12.29 -3.14
N PHE A 62 -13.98 13.19 -3.25
CA PHE A 62 -14.22 14.61 -3.47
C PHE A 62 -15.08 14.86 -4.73
N THR A 63 -14.79 14.17 -5.83
CA THR A 63 -15.56 14.27 -7.07
C THR A 63 -17.01 13.79 -6.90
N GLN A 64 -17.23 12.73 -6.13
CA GLN A 64 -18.57 12.21 -5.84
C GLN A 64 -19.37 13.16 -4.94
N GLU A 65 -18.73 13.81 -3.98
CA GLU A 65 -19.36 14.78 -3.09
C GLU A 65 -19.80 16.04 -3.85
N ILE A 66 -18.97 16.56 -4.76
CA ILE A 66 -19.34 17.71 -5.59
C ILE A 66 -20.46 17.37 -6.59
N LYS A 67 -20.52 16.14 -7.08
CA LYS A 67 -21.54 15.69 -8.03
C LYS A 67 -22.90 15.43 -7.40
N LYS A 68 -23.01 15.39 -6.07
CA LYS A 68 -24.31 15.29 -5.40
C LYS A 68 -24.99 16.66 -5.46
N PRO A 69 -26.15 16.79 -6.14
CA PRO A 69 -26.94 18.01 -6.05
C PRO A 69 -27.36 18.22 -4.59
N GLU A 70 -27.28 19.45 -4.08
CA GLU A 70 -28.01 19.81 -2.86
C GLU A 70 -29.50 19.52 -3.10
N ILE A 71 -30.07 18.60 -2.32
CA ILE A 71 -31.50 18.27 -2.32
C ILE A 71 -32.21 19.27 -1.42
#